data_AF-A0AB73IJ97-F1
#
_entry.id   AF-A0AB73IJ97-F1
#
_cell.length_a   1.000
_cell.length_b   1.000
_cell.length_c   1.000
_cell.angle_alpha   90.00
_cell.angle_beta   90.00
_cell.angle_gamma   90.00
#
_symmetry.space_group_name_H-M   'P 1'
#
loop_
_entity.id
_entity.type
_entity.pdbx_description
1 polymer ?
#
loop_
_entity_poly.entity_id
_entity_poly.type
_entity_poly.pdbx_seq_one_letter_code
_entity_poly.pdbx_strand_id
1 'polypeptide(L)'
;MPHRIFRLLTVVWVGSLLTIGYAVAPVLFTSLDRTTAGAVAAQLFRIEGVLGAVCGILLLGLANVVIRRGGNAYRRLRWLVAGMLVCVLVGYFALQPFMNAIRIAAIEAGTDVGHSAYAARFGMLHGVSSLFYLIESLLGLVLVWKLPLGEGAGSVQQGAPDVSGKVTG
;
A
#
# COMPACT_ATOMS: atom_id res chain seq x y z
N MET A 1 16.18 -15.23 -5.55
CA MET A 1 14.71 -15.25 -5.54
C MET A 1 14.02 -14.33 -4.51
N PRO A 2 14.35 -14.35 -3.19
CA PRO A 2 13.54 -13.63 -2.18
C PRO A 2 13.47 -12.12 -2.40
N HIS A 3 14.54 -11.50 -2.92
CA HIS A 3 14.57 -10.08 -3.25
C HIS A 3 13.57 -9.68 -4.35
N ARG A 4 13.32 -10.55 -5.34
CA ARG A 4 12.36 -10.29 -6.43
C ARG A 4 10.93 -10.32 -5.91
N ILE A 5 10.61 -11.31 -5.08
CA ILE A 5 9.28 -11.45 -4.44
C ILE A 5 9.01 -10.27 -3.50
N PHE A 6 9.99 -9.88 -2.68
CA PHE A 6 9.87 -8.71 -1.81
C PHE A 6 9.54 -7.44 -2.60
N ARG A 7 10.20 -7.22 -3.75
CA ARG A 7 9.93 -6.07 -4.62
C ARG A 7 8.53 -6.13 -5.23
N LEU A 8 8.10 -7.29 -5.73
CA LEU A 8 6.77 -7.45 -6.32
C LEU A 8 5.67 -7.17 -5.29
N LEU A 9 5.77 -7.75 -4.08
CA LEU A 9 4.81 -7.50 -2.99
C LEU A 9 4.77 -6.02 -2.60
N THR A 10 5.94 -5.35 -2.56
CA THR A 10 6.01 -3.92 -2.26
C THR A 10 5.32 -3.09 -3.32
N VAL A 11 5.57 -3.36 -4.61
CA VAL A 11 4.95 -2.62 -5.72
C VAL A 11 3.45 -2.85 -5.76
N VAL A 12 2.99 -4.09 -5.53
CA VAL A 12 1.56 -4.41 -5.48
C VAL A 12 0.87 -3.64 -4.35
N TRP A 13 1.40 -3.70 -3.13
CA TRP A 13 0.80 -3.01 -1.98
C TRP A 13 0.86 -1.49 -2.12
N VAL A 14 2.04 -0.91 -2.37
CA VAL A 14 2.16 0.56 -2.47
C VAL A 14 1.42 1.11 -3.69
N GLY A 15 1.43 0.38 -4.81
CA GLY A 15 0.73 0.78 -6.03
C GLY A 15 -0.79 0.77 -5.86
N SER A 16 -1.34 -0.26 -5.24
CA SER A 16 -2.79 -0.35 -4.96
C SER A 16 -3.25 0.71 -3.96
N LEU A 17 -2.50 0.91 -2.86
CA LEU A 17 -2.71 1.99 -1.90
C LEU A 17 -2.79 3.36 -2.59
N LEU A 18 -1.79 3.72 -3.40
CA LEU A 18 -1.81 5.02 -4.07
C LEU A 18 -2.96 5.15 -5.08
N THR A 19 -3.25 4.08 -5.81
CA THR A 19 -4.32 4.07 -6.82
C THR A 19 -5.69 4.22 -6.17
N ILE A 20 -5.98 3.45 -5.12
CA ILE A 20 -7.30 3.44 -4.47
C ILE A 20 -7.54 4.78 -3.76
N GLY A 21 -6.58 5.26 -2.97
CA GLY A 21 -6.77 6.46 -2.16
C GLY A 21 -6.76 7.77 -2.94
N TYR A 22 -5.91 7.89 -3.97
CA TYR A 22 -5.67 9.18 -4.64
C TYR A 22 -6.25 9.27 -6.06
N ALA A 23 -6.64 8.14 -6.67
CA ALA A 23 -7.28 8.15 -7.98
C ALA A 23 -8.73 7.64 -7.91
N VAL A 24 -8.93 6.40 -7.41
CA VAL A 24 -10.25 5.76 -7.45
C VAL A 24 -11.23 6.44 -6.50
N ALA A 25 -10.84 6.72 -5.25
CA ALA A 25 -11.75 7.36 -4.29
C ALA A 25 -12.24 8.74 -4.77
N PRO A 26 -11.39 9.68 -5.24
CA PRO A 26 -11.85 10.93 -5.82
C PRO A 26 -12.82 10.72 -6.99
N VAL A 27 -12.49 9.83 -7.93
CA VAL A 27 -13.33 9.55 -9.10
C VAL A 27 -14.71 9.02 -8.68
N LEU A 28 -14.80 8.17 -7.64
CA LEU A 28 -16.08 7.69 -7.12
C LEU A 28 -16.93 8.83 -6.55
N PHE A 29 -16.34 9.74 -5.76
CA PHE A 29 -17.06 10.85 -5.15
C PHE A 29 -17.43 11.96 -6.14
N THR A 30 -16.75 12.07 -7.28
CA THR A 30 -17.15 12.99 -8.37
C THR A 30 -18.17 12.37 -9.33
N SER A 31 -18.17 11.05 -9.50
CA SER A 31 -18.96 10.38 -10.55
C SER A 31 -20.26 9.75 -10.05
N LEU A 32 -20.41 9.53 -8.74
CA LEU A 32 -21.55 8.86 -8.12
C LEU A 32 -22.19 9.73 -7.02
N ASP A 33 -23.41 9.40 -6.64
CA ASP A 33 -24.02 9.96 -5.43
C ASP A 33 -23.20 9.57 -4.17
N ARG A 34 -23.25 10.41 -3.13
CA ARG A 34 -22.41 10.23 -1.92
C ARG A 34 -22.63 8.90 -1.22
N THR A 35 -23.86 8.41 -1.21
CA THR A 35 -24.21 7.15 -0.54
C THR A 35 -23.59 5.95 -1.24
N THR A 36 -23.76 5.86 -2.56
CA THR A 36 -23.19 4.83 -3.42
C THR A 36 -21.66 4.92 -3.47
N ALA A 37 -21.11 6.12 -3.67
CA ALA A 37 -19.66 6.36 -3.67
C ALA A 37 -19.01 5.84 -2.38
N GLY A 38 -19.58 6.20 -1.22
CA GLY A 38 -19.06 5.72 0.06
C GLY A 38 -19.25 4.21 0.29
N ALA A 39 -20.25 3.57 -0.34
CA ALA A 39 -20.44 2.12 -0.25
C ALA A 39 -19.35 1.37 -1.06
N VAL A 40 -19.11 1.81 -2.29
CA VAL A 40 -18.04 1.26 -3.14
C VAL A 40 -16.66 1.55 -2.54
N ALA A 41 -16.42 2.77 -2.06
CA ALA A 41 -15.17 3.13 -1.40
C ALA A 41 -14.90 2.23 -0.18
N ALA A 42 -15.90 1.97 0.67
CA ALA A 42 -15.74 1.07 1.81
C ALA A 42 -15.35 -0.37 1.39
N GLN A 43 -15.89 -0.87 0.26
CA GLN A 43 -15.50 -2.17 -0.28
C GLN A 43 -14.05 -2.18 -0.78
N LEU A 44 -13.62 -1.13 -1.49
CA LEU A 44 -12.25 -0.99 -1.97
C LEU A 44 -11.25 -0.89 -0.81
N PHE A 45 -11.54 -0.08 0.21
CA PHE A 45 -10.69 0.03 1.40
C PHE A 45 -10.65 -1.27 2.20
N ARG A 46 -11.71 -2.09 2.18
CA ARG A 46 -11.66 -3.45 2.74
C ARG A 46 -10.69 -4.35 1.99
N ILE A 47 -10.76 -4.34 0.67
CA ILE A 47 -9.85 -5.13 -0.18
C ILE A 47 -8.41 -4.67 0.08
N GLU A 48 -8.17 -3.36 0.08
CA GLU A 48 -6.86 -2.77 0.36
C GLU A 48 -6.37 -3.11 1.77
N GLY A 49 -7.22 -3.03 2.80
CA GLY A 49 -6.85 -3.37 4.17
C GLY A 49 -6.44 -4.84 4.32
N VAL A 50 -7.14 -5.77 3.66
CA VAL A 50 -6.78 -7.19 3.64
C VAL A 50 -5.49 -7.42 2.83
N LEU A 51 -5.39 -6.80 1.65
CA LEU A 51 -4.20 -6.88 0.80
C LEU A 51 -2.95 -6.38 1.54
N GLY A 52 -3.04 -5.22 2.18
CA GLY A 52 -1.97 -4.61 2.96
C GLY A 52 -1.57 -5.45 4.17
N ALA A 53 -2.54 -6.04 4.88
CA ALA A 53 -2.25 -6.96 5.97
C ALA A 53 -1.49 -8.22 5.49
N VAL A 54 -1.94 -8.85 4.41
CA VAL A 54 -1.29 -10.02 3.82
C VAL A 54 0.12 -9.66 3.31
N CYS A 55 0.25 -8.57 2.55
CA CYS A 55 1.54 -8.11 2.03
C CYS A 55 2.50 -7.77 3.16
N GLY A 56 2.04 -7.07 4.21
CA GLY A 56 2.84 -6.71 5.37
C GLY A 56 3.38 -7.93 6.12
N ILE A 57 2.53 -8.93 6.40
CA ILE A 57 2.95 -10.18 7.05
C ILE A 57 3.99 -10.92 6.20
N LEU A 58 3.75 -11.06 4.90
CA LEU A 58 4.67 -11.74 3.98
C LEU A 58 6.02 -11.00 3.87
N LEU A 59 6.00 -9.67 3.75
CA LEU A 59 7.20 -8.84 3.67
C LEU A 59 8.01 -8.90 4.97
N LEU A 60 7.37 -8.90 6.14
CA LEU A 60 8.06 -9.09 7.42
C LEU A 60 8.70 -10.47 7.52
N GLY A 61 7.99 -11.52 7.08
CA GLY A 61 8.53 -12.88 7.00
C GLY A 61 9.77 -12.96 6.10
N LEU A 62 9.69 -12.41 4.89
CA LEU A 62 10.82 -12.35 3.95
C LEU A 62 11.98 -11.52 4.49
N ALA A 63 11.71 -10.36 5.09
CA ALA A 63 12.73 -9.51 5.70
C ALA A 63 13.49 -10.29 6.79
N ASN A 64 12.79 -11.02 7.65
CA ASN A 64 13.41 -11.84 8.69
C ASN A 64 14.30 -12.94 8.10
N VAL A 65 13.86 -13.62 7.03
CA VAL A 65 14.67 -14.64 6.34
C VAL A 65 15.95 -14.03 5.77
N VAL A 66 15.86 -12.86 5.12
CA VAL A 66 17.02 -12.18 4.51
C VAL A 66 17.99 -11.64 5.58
N ILE A 67 17.48 -11.11 6.68
CA ILE A 67 18.30 -10.64 7.81
C ILE A 67 19.08 -11.81 8.44
N ARG A 68 18.42 -12.97 8.64
CA ARG A 68 19.08 -14.19 9.17
C ARG A 68 20.20 -14.71 8.25
N ARG A 69 20.15 -14.39 6.96
CA ARG A 69 21.19 -14.73 5.97
C ARG A 69 22.29 -13.66 5.84
N GLY A 70 22.35 -12.68 6.75
CA GLY A 70 23.37 -11.63 6.79
C GLY A 70 23.01 -10.32 6.07
N GLY A 71 21.78 -10.18 5.56
CA GLY A 71 21.34 -8.98 4.84
C GLY A 71 20.99 -7.79 5.75
N ASN A 72 21.99 -7.12 6.31
CA ASN A 72 21.79 -6.00 7.26
C ASN A 72 20.98 -4.81 6.68
N ALA A 73 21.00 -4.60 5.36
CA ALA A 73 20.20 -3.57 4.69
C ALA A 73 18.68 -3.72 4.94
N TYR A 74 18.19 -4.96 5.09
CA TYR A 74 16.77 -5.27 5.28
C TYR A 74 16.26 -4.96 6.69
N ARG A 75 17.15 -4.71 7.66
CA ARG A 75 16.76 -4.37 9.05
C ARG A 75 16.00 -3.04 9.11
N ARG A 76 16.40 -2.05 8.31
CA ARG A 76 15.69 -0.75 8.21
C ARG A 76 14.35 -0.91 7.49
N LEU A 77 14.32 -1.66 6.38
CA LEU A 77 13.10 -1.92 5.62
C LEU A 77 12.04 -2.64 6.46
N ARG A 78 12.45 -3.58 7.33
CA ARG A 78 11.54 -4.27 8.25
C ARG A 78 10.75 -3.31 9.14
N TRP A 79 11.37 -2.25 9.64
CA TRP A 79 10.70 -1.27 10.49
C TRP A 79 9.73 -0.38 9.70
N LEU A 80 10.04 -0.06 8.43
CA LEU A 80 9.11 0.63 7.54
C LEU A 80 7.87 -0.23 7.27
N VAL A 81 8.07 -1.49 6.89
CA VAL A 81 6.98 -2.46 6.66
C VAL A 81 6.14 -2.66 7.92
N ALA A 82 6.77 -2.75 9.10
CA ALA A 82 6.05 -2.85 10.36
C ALA A 82 5.21 -1.60 10.64
N GLY A 83 5.76 -0.40 10.39
CA GLY A 83 5.02 0.85 10.52
C GLY A 83 3.81 0.92 9.58
N MET A 84 3.99 0.53 8.31
CA MET A 84 2.89 0.45 7.35
C MET A 84 1.82 -0.55 7.80
N LEU A 85 2.21 -1.73 8.27
CA LEU A 85 1.26 -2.74 8.75
C LEU A 85 0.47 -2.24 9.97
N VAL A 86 1.11 -1.52 10.89
CA VAL A 86 0.42 -0.88 12.02
C VAL A 86 -0.58 0.17 11.51
N CYS A 87 -0.22 0.95 10.50
CA CYS A 87 -1.15 1.92 9.89
C CYS A 87 -2.38 1.22 9.29
N VAL A 88 -2.22 0.08 8.60
CA VAL A 88 -3.35 -0.71 8.09
C VAL A 88 -4.24 -1.23 9.23
N LEU A 89 -3.62 -1.82 10.26
CA LEU A 89 -4.36 -2.40 11.38
C LEU A 89 -5.15 -1.34 12.17
N VAL A 90 -4.56 -0.17 12.41
CA VAL A 90 -5.26 0.91 13.11
C VAL A 90 -6.23 1.64 12.19
N GLY A 91 -5.76 2.07 11.02
CA GLY A 91 -6.50 2.87 10.06
C GLY A 91 -7.74 2.17 9.51
N TYR A 92 -7.64 0.86 9.21
CA TYR A 92 -8.77 0.06 8.73
C TYR A 92 -9.39 -0.78 9.84
N PHE A 93 -8.67 -1.75 10.42
CA PHE A 93 -9.31 -2.74 11.30
C PHE A 93 -9.82 -2.16 12.63
N ALA A 94 -9.16 -1.13 13.18
CA ALA A 94 -9.62 -0.49 14.41
C ALA A 94 -10.66 0.60 14.15
N LEU A 95 -10.47 1.49 13.15
CA LEU A 95 -11.34 2.64 12.94
C LEU A 95 -12.59 2.35 12.07
N GLN A 96 -12.48 1.45 11.09
CA GLN A 96 -13.59 1.14 10.17
C GLN A 96 -14.87 0.66 10.87
N PRO A 97 -14.82 -0.22 11.89
CA PRO A 97 -16.03 -0.67 12.59
C PRO A 97 -16.85 0.48 13.19
N PHE A 98 -16.17 1.49 13.74
CA PHE A 98 -16.83 2.66 14.33
C PHE A 98 -17.46 3.56 13.26
N MET A 99 -16.77 3.78 12.14
CA MET A 99 -17.34 4.53 11.01
C MET A 99 -18.59 3.82 10.44
N ASN A 100 -18.55 2.48 10.36
CA ASN A 100 -19.67 1.68 9.89
C ASN A 100 -20.86 1.73 10.87
N ALA A 101 -20.60 1.68 12.18
CA ALA A 101 -21.64 1.82 13.20
C ALA A 101 -22.38 3.16 13.08
N ILE A 102 -21.65 4.27 12.88
CA ILE A 102 -22.25 5.58 12.65
C ILE A 102 -23.09 5.59 11.37
N ARG A 103 -22.59 4.96 10.30
CA ARG A 103 -23.31 4.88 9.03
C ARG A 103 -24.62 4.12 9.15
N ILE A 104 -24.63 2.99 9.84
CA ILE A 104 -25.84 2.20 10.10
C ILE A 104 -26.84 3.02 10.92
N ALA A 105 -26.40 3.69 11.99
CA ALA A 105 -27.27 4.53 12.82
C ALA A 105 -27.89 5.70 12.04
N ALA A 106 -27.17 6.30 11.09
CA ALA A 106 -27.71 7.34 10.22
C ALA A 106 -28.81 6.80 9.29
N ILE A 107 -28.57 5.64 8.66
CA ILE A 107 -29.53 4.97 7.78
C ILE A 107 -30.80 4.58 8.55
N GLU A 108 -30.67 4.04 9.77
CA GLU A 108 -31.79 3.71 10.65
C GLU A 108 -32.62 4.94 11.02
N ALA A 109 -31.97 6.10 11.16
CA ALA A 109 -32.64 7.38 11.37
C ALA A 109 -33.28 7.97 10.09
N GLY A 110 -33.22 7.28 8.96
CA GLY A 110 -33.79 7.72 7.68
C GLY A 110 -33.05 8.91 7.05
N THR A 111 -31.81 9.17 7.47
CA THR A 111 -31.00 10.31 7.00
C THR A 111 -29.65 9.83 6.49
N ASP A 112 -28.95 10.67 5.72
CA ASP A 112 -27.56 10.40 5.38
C ASP A 112 -26.63 10.86 6.50
N VAL A 113 -25.40 10.35 6.51
CA VAL A 113 -24.41 10.72 7.53
C VAL A 113 -24.13 12.23 7.51
N GLY A 114 -24.18 12.86 6.34
CA GLY A 114 -23.88 14.28 6.13
C GLY A 114 -24.89 15.25 6.76
N HIS A 115 -26.18 14.89 6.81
CA HIS A 115 -27.23 15.73 7.39
C HIS A 115 -27.69 15.25 8.78
N SER A 116 -27.06 14.19 9.31
CA SER A 116 -27.34 13.67 10.65
C SER A 116 -26.54 14.37 11.74
N ALA A 117 -26.99 14.24 13.00
CA ALA A 117 -26.23 14.65 14.19
C ALA A 117 -24.88 13.92 14.33
N TYR A 118 -24.65 12.86 13.55
CA TYR A 118 -23.43 12.06 13.56
C TYR A 118 -22.35 12.55 12.58
N ALA A 119 -22.64 13.56 11.75
CA ALA A 119 -21.74 14.08 10.73
C ALA A 119 -20.37 14.48 11.31
N ALA A 120 -20.35 15.19 12.44
CA ALA A 120 -19.12 15.65 13.08
C ALA A 120 -18.24 14.49 13.58
N ARG A 121 -18.86 13.47 14.21
CA ARG A 121 -18.13 12.28 14.69
C ARG A 121 -17.59 11.47 13.52
N PHE A 122 -18.40 11.28 12.49
CA PHE A 122 -17.96 10.59 11.28
C PHE A 122 -16.78 11.33 10.62
N GLY A 123 -16.87 12.66 10.47
CA GLY A 123 -15.80 13.48 9.91
C GLY A 123 -14.50 13.39 10.71
N MET A 124 -14.58 13.36 12.05
CA MET A 124 -13.41 13.16 12.91
C MET A 124 -12.77 11.78 12.69
N LEU A 125 -13.55 10.70 12.74
CA LEU A 125 -13.03 9.35 12.51
C LEU A 125 -12.45 9.19 11.10
N HIS A 126 -13.14 9.75 10.10
CA HIS A 126 -12.67 9.76 8.73
C HIS A 126 -11.33 10.49 8.64
N GLY A 127 -11.20 11.69 9.20
CA GLY A 127 -9.95 12.43 9.22
C GLY A 127 -8.79 11.69 9.90
N VAL A 128 -9.05 11.01 11.03
CA VAL A 128 -8.03 10.17 11.69
C VAL A 128 -7.63 9.00 10.79
N SER A 129 -8.59 8.32 10.15
CA SER A 129 -8.29 7.24 9.21
C SER A 129 -7.49 7.73 7.99
N SER A 130 -7.83 8.91 7.45
CA SER A 130 -7.09 9.56 6.36
C SER A 130 -5.65 9.89 6.75
N LEU A 131 -5.41 10.28 7.99
CA LEU A 131 -4.06 10.53 8.49
C LEU A 131 -3.23 9.24 8.52
N PHE A 132 -3.79 8.13 9.01
CA PHE A 132 -3.10 6.83 8.96
C PHE A 132 -2.82 6.42 7.52
N TYR A 133 -3.78 6.61 6.62
CA TYR A 133 -3.62 6.31 5.20
C TYR A 133 -2.52 7.15 4.54
N LEU A 134 -2.45 8.45 4.87
CA LEU A 134 -1.41 9.35 4.39
C LEU A 134 -0.03 8.92 4.90
N ILE A 135 0.11 8.64 6.20
CA ILE A 135 1.37 8.17 6.78
C ILE A 135 1.80 6.86 6.13
N GLU A 136 0.88 5.91 5.96
CA GLU A 136 1.15 4.65 5.24
C GLU A 136 1.64 4.90 3.82
N SER A 137 1.00 5.82 3.10
CA SER A 137 1.39 6.20 1.72
C SER A 137 2.81 6.73 1.68
N LEU A 138 3.17 7.63 2.60
CA LEU A 138 4.52 8.18 2.71
C LEU A 138 5.55 7.11 3.05
N LEU A 139 5.24 6.22 4.00
CA LEU A 139 6.11 5.08 4.34
C LEU A 139 6.29 4.13 3.15
N GLY A 140 5.22 3.88 2.38
CA GLY A 140 5.26 3.08 1.16
C GLY A 140 6.16 3.68 0.08
N LEU A 141 6.04 5.00 -0.16
CA LEU A 141 6.94 5.72 -1.07
C LEU A 141 8.40 5.64 -0.63
N VAL A 142 8.68 5.82 0.67
CA VAL A 142 10.03 5.68 1.23
C VAL A 142 10.54 4.25 1.08
N LEU A 143 9.69 3.25 1.28
CA LEU A 143 10.04 1.83 1.10
C LEU A 143 10.41 1.53 -0.36
N VAL A 144 9.64 2.05 -1.33
CA VAL A 144 9.92 1.95 -2.76
C VAL A 144 11.24 2.66 -3.12
N TRP A 145 11.49 3.82 -2.54
CA TRP A 145 12.73 4.57 -2.77
C TRP A 145 13.98 3.86 -2.21
N LYS A 146 13.84 3.17 -1.07
CA LYS A 146 14.94 2.47 -0.40
C LYS A 146 15.14 1.03 -0.86
N LEU A 147 14.30 0.53 -1.77
CA LEU A 147 14.39 -0.81 -2.32
C LEU A 147 15.69 -0.95 -3.14
N PRO A 148 16.58 -1.91 -2.82
CA PRO A 148 17.78 -2.15 -3.61
C PRO A 148 17.39 -2.54 -5.04
N LEU A 149 17.82 -1.74 -6.03
CA LEU A 149 17.76 -2.14 -7.43
C LEU A 149 18.74 -3.30 -7.60
N GLY A 150 18.22 -4.52 -7.68
CA GLY A 150 19.06 -5.66 -8.05
C GLY A 150 19.63 -5.39 -9.43
N GLU A 151 20.95 -5.27 -9.53
CA GLU A 151 21.72 -5.26 -10.77
C GLU A 151 21.40 -6.53 -11.55
N GLY A 152 20.40 -6.43 -12.42
CA GLY A 152 19.88 -7.55 -13.22
C GLY A 152 19.77 -7.21 -14.70
N ALA A 153 20.38 -6.11 -15.14
CA ALA A 153 20.35 -5.64 -16.52
C ALA A 153 21.71 -5.10 -17.00
N GLY A 154 22.82 -5.57 -16.41
CA GLY A 154 24.18 -5.13 -16.74
C GLY A 154 25.12 -6.22 -17.24
N SER A 155 24.66 -7.46 -17.42
CA SER A 155 25.52 -8.59 -17.82
C SER A 155 25.10 -9.32 -19.08
N VAL A 156 24.38 -8.66 -20.00
CA VAL A 156 24.37 -9.12 -21.40
C VAL A 156 25.67 -8.63 -22.04
N GLN A 157 26.72 -9.37 -21.70
CA GLN A 157 27.96 -9.60 -22.42
C GLN A 157 28.15 -8.73 -23.68
N GLN A 158 29.04 -7.74 -23.56
CA GLN A 158 29.97 -7.38 -24.63
C GLN A 158 30.67 -8.66 -25.08
N GLY A 159 30.11 -9.28 -26.12
CA GLY A 159 30.69 -10.39 -26.85
C GLY A 159 30.77 -9.98 -28.31
N ALA A 160 31.50 -8.91 -28.61
CA ALA A 160 31.96 -8.68 -29.97
C ALA A 160 33.14 -9.65 -30.20
N PRO A 161 33.06 -10.60 -31.14
CA PRO A 161 34.25 -11.31 -31.57
C PRO A 161 35.13 -10.31 -32.33
N ASP A 162 36.35 -10.13 -31.82
CA ASP A 162 37.43 -9.44 -32.50
C ASP A 162 37.69 -10.11 -33.84
N VAL A 163 37.32 -9.42 -34.92
CA VAL A 163 37.63 -9.81 -36.30
C VAL A 163 39.10 -9.47 -36.53
N SER A 164 39.99 -10.32 -36.03
CA SER A 164 41.39 -10.31 -36.45
C SER A 164 41.51 -11.10 -37.75
N GLY A 165 41.18 -10.40 -38.84
CA GLY A 165 41.59 -10.75 -40.20
C GLY A 165 42.75 -9.84 -40.61
N LYS A 166 43.96 -10.40 -40.66
CA LYS A 166 45.10 -10.02 -41.54
C LYS A 166 46.19 -11.09 -41.32
N VAL A 167 46.27 -12.18 -42.10
CA VAL A 167 46.64 -12.28 -43.52
C VAL A 167 48.08 -11.79 -43.78
N THR A 168 48.98 -12.78 -43.88
CA THR A 168 50.19 -12.90 -44.72
C THR A 168 51.33 -11.87 -44.61
N GLY A 169 52.55 -12.41 -44.51
CA GLY A 169 53.83 -11.72 -44.73
C GLY A 169 54.97 -12.55 -44.20
#